data_AF-A0A974P7X9-F1
#
_entry.id   AF-A0A974P7X9-F1
#
_cell.length_a   1.000
_cell.length_b   1.000
_cell.length_c   1.000
_cell.angle_alpha   90.00
_cell.angle_beta   90.00
_cell.angle_gamma   90.00
#
_symmetry.space_group_name_H-M   'P 1'
#
loop_
_entity.id
_entity.type
_entity.pdbx_description
1 polymer ?
#
loop_
_entity_poly.entity_id
_entity_poly.type
_entity_poly.pdbx_seq_one_letter_code
_entity_poly.pdbx_strand_id
1 'polypeptide(L)'
;MTIASPTVYADTIRDGETGLIASDLRDWDRQLRIALRNGDKRRAMARAAWDYVREERMFAQQAAERRDWYLSLWANREALTRDLLARAPALAARLKA
;
A
#
# COMPACT_ATOMS: atom_id res chain seq x y z
N MET A 1 -10.07 -11.96 -6.79
CA MET A 1 -9.93 -10.99 -7.91
C MET A 1 -10.70 -9.75 -7.53
N THR A 2 -10.12 -8.58 -7.73
CA THR A 2 -10.66 -7.28 -7.31
C THR A 2 -10.85 -6.37 -8.52
N ILE A 3 -11.85 -5.50 -8.47
CA ILE A 3 -11.99 -4.31 -9.33
C ILE A 3 -11.71 -3.10 -8.45
N ALA A 4 -10.84 -2.19 -8.87
CA ALA A 4 -10.40 -1.06 -8.05
C ALA A 4 -10.30 0.24 -8.86
N SER A 5 -10.33 1.38 -8.17
CA SER A 5 -10.02 2.68 -8.77
C SER A 5 -8.51 2.89 -8.89
N PRO A 6 -8.05 3.69 -9.87
CA PRO A 6 -6.62 3.92 -10.07
C PRO A 6 -5.98 4.74 -8.94
N THR A 7 -6.76 5.55 -8.21
CA THR A 7 -6.26 6.51 -7.20
C THR A 7 -5.30 5.90 -6.18
N VAL A 8 -5.56 4.66 -5.77
CA VAL A 8 -4.73 3.95 -4.78
C VAL A 8 -4.04 2.74 -5.41
N TYR A 9 -4.65 2.14 -6.44
CA TYR A 9 -4.26 0.83 -6.90
C TYR A 9 -3.53 0.81 -8.24
N ALA A 10 -3.38 1.94 -8.93
CA ALA A 10 -2.68 2.01 -10.23
C ALA A 10 -1.25 1.45 -10.15
N ASP A 11 -0.54 1.67 -9.03
CA ASP A 11 0.84 1.22 -8.86
C ASP A 11 0.96 -0.24 -8.37
N THR A 12 -0.16 -0.89 -8.02
CA THR A 12 -0.12 -2.23 -7.38
C THR A 12 -0.94 -3.28 -8.11
N ILE A 13 -1.99 -2.90 -8.82
CA ILE A 13 -2.80 -3.79 -9.64
C ILE A 13 -2.42 -3.58 -11.11
N ARG A 14 -2.06 -4.68 -11.77
CA ARG A 14 -1.85 -4.73 -13.23
C ARG A 14 -3.17 -5.14 -13.88
N ASP A 15 -3.81 -4.20 -14.58
CA ASP A 15 -5.14 -4.40 -15.17
C ASP A 15 -5.16 -5.61 -16.11
N GLY A 16 -6.11 -6.51 -15.89
CA GLY A 16 -6.25 -7.77 -16.64
C GLY A 16 -5.31 -8.90 -16.21
N GLU A 17 -4.30 -8.62 -15.38
CA GLU A 17 -3.29 -9.59 -14.94
C GLU A 17 -3.46 -9.97 -13.47
N THR A 18 -3.41 -9.02 -12.55
CA THR A 18 -3.54 -9.26 -11.09
C THR A 18 -4.85 -8.72 -10.52
N GLY A 19 -5.67 -8.11 -11.37
CA GLY A 19 -6.97 -7.54 -11.02
C GLY A 19 -7.50 -6.70 -12.18
N LEU A 20 -8.46 -5.83 -11.90
CA LEU A 20 -9.02 -4.91 -12.89
C LEU A 20 -9.02 -3.47 -12.33
N ILE A 21 -8.75 -2.48 -13.18
CA ILE A 21 -8.77 -1.04 -12.83
C ILE A 21 -9.89 -0.33 -13.57
N ALA A 22 -10.92 0.10 -12.84
CA ALA A 22 -11.99 0.94 -13.37
C ALA A 22 -11.59 2.42 -13.21
N SER A 23 -11.18 3.06 -14.29
CA SER A 23 -10.76 4.46 -14.29
C SER A 23 -11.96 5.40 -14.29
N ASP A 24 -13.07 4.98 -14.91
CA ASP A 24 -14.33 5.71 -14.90
C ASP A 24 -15.57 4.81 -14.73
N LEU A 25 -16.74 5.43 -14.54
CA LEU A 25 -17.99 4.70 -14.30
C LEU A 25 -18.38 3.75 -15.45
N ARG A 26 -17.98 4.05 -16.69
CA ARG A 26 -18.31 3.25 -17.88
C ARG A 26 -17.48 1.97 -17.96
N ASP A 27 -16.32 1.92 -17.30
CA ASP A 27 -15.50 0.71 -17.22
C ASP A 27 -16.18 -0.42 -16.43
N TRP A 28 -17.05 -0.07 -15.49
CA TRP A 28 -17.65 -1.02 -14.56
C TRP A 28 -18.43 -2.12 -15.25
N ASP A 29 -19.19 -1.78 -16.28
CA ASP A 29 -19.96 -2.77 -17.03
C ASP A 29 -19.04 -3.85 -17.65
N ARG A 30 -17.98 -3.43 -18.35
CA ARG A 30 -17.00 -4.36 -18.94
C ARG A 30 -16.34 -5.22 -17.87
N GLN A 31 -15.91 -4.59 -16.78
CA GLN A 31 -15.16 -5.27 -15.73
C GLN A 31 -16.03 -6.23 -14.92
N LEU A 32 -17.26 -5.86 -14.61
CA LEU A 32 -18.23 -6.75 -13.96
C LEU A 32 -18.59 -7.93 -14.87
N ARG A 33 -18.69 -7.75 -16.19
CA ARG A 33 -18.88 -8.90 -17.10
C ARG A 33 -17.70 -9.87 -17.04
N ILE A 34 -16.47 -9.38 -17.08
CA ILE A 34 -15.26 -10.23 -16.94
C ILE A 34 -15.29 -10.92 -15.58
N ALA A 35 -15.54 -10.16 -14.51
CA ALA A 35 -15.59 -10.64 -13.14
C ALA A 35 -16.68 -11.69 -12.94
N LEU A 36 -17.88 -11.54 -13.49
CA LEU A 36 -19.00 -12.44 -13.18
C LEU A 36 -19.08 -13.60 -14.17
N ARG A 37 -18.75 -13.38 -15.44
CA ARG A 37 -19.04 -14.33 -16.53
C ARG A 37 -17.83 -15.11 -17.03
N ASN A 38 -16.60 -14.67 -16.75
CA ASN A 38 -15.39 -15.36 -17.20
C ASN A 38 -14.63 -16.03 -16.05
N GLY A 39 -15.01 -17.27 -15.74
CA GLY A 39 -14.44 -18.04 -14.63
C GLY A 39 -12.95 -18.34 -14.75
N ASP A 40 -12.47 -18.61 -15.97
CA ASP A 40 -11.06 -18.90 -16.21
C ASP A 40 -10.18 -17.66 -16.02
N LYS A 41 -10.59 -16.53 -16.61
CA LYS A 41 -9.89 -15.25 -16.41
C LYS A 41 -9.86 -14.86 -14.94
N ARG A 42 -10.99 -14.98 -14.23
CA ARG A 42 -11.04 -14.76 -12.78
C ARG A 42 -10.00 -15.58 -12.02
N ARG A 43 -9.92 -16.89 -12.29
CA ARG A 43 -8.99 -17.81 -11.61
C ARG A 43 -7.54 -17.51 -11.95
N ALA A 44 -7.25 -17.21 -13.21
CA ALA A 44 -5.92 -16.81 -13.66
C ALA A 44 -5.47 -15.53 -12.93
N MET A 45 -6.30 -14.49 -12.93
CA MET A 45 -5.98 -13.24 -12.24
C MET A 45 -5.83 -13.42 -10.72
N ALA A 46 -6.67 -14.25 -10.11
CA ALA A 46 -6.56 -14.52 -8.68
C ALA A 46 -5.24 -15.22 -8.32
N ARG A 47 -4.77 -16.17 -9.12
CA ARG A 47 -3.47 -16.82 -8.93
C ARG A 47 -2.32 -15.84 -9.13
N ALA A 48 -2.31 -15.09 -10.23
CA ALA A 48 -1.28 -14.10 -10.50
C ALA A 48 -1.18 -13.03 -9.40
N ALA A 49 -2.31 -12.57 -8.86
CA ALA A 49 -2.34 -11.66 -7.72
C ALA A 49 -1.74 -12.29 -6.45
N TRP A 50 -2.02 -13.57 -6.21
CA TRP A 50 -1.49 -14.29 -5.06
C TRP A 50 0.03 -14.50 -5.17
N ASP A 51 0.50 -14.92 -6.34
CA ASP A 51 1.92 -15.08 -6.63
C ASP A 51 2.67 -13.75 -6.47
N TYR A 52 2.12 -12.65 -7.01
CA TYR A 52 2.67 -11.31 -6.83
C TYR A 52 2.79 -10.90 -5.35
N VAL A 53 1.75 -11.15 -4.54
CA VAL A 53 1.81 -10.80 -3.11
C VAL A 53 2.85 -11.65 -2.38
N ARG A 54 2.88 -12.96 -2.67
CA ARG A 54 3.85 -13.90 -2.10
C ARG A 54 5.29 -13.49 -2.41
N GLU A 55 5.54 -13.05 -3.63
CA GLU A 55 6.89 -12.79 -4.15
C GLU A 55 7.40 -11.38 -3.83
N GLU A 56 6.51 -10.37 -3.80
CA GLU A 56 6.95 -8.96 -3.80
C GLU A 56 6.45 -8.16 -2.59
N ARG A 57 5.46 -8.66 -1.85
CA ARG A 57 4.68 -7.84 -0.90
C ARG A 57 4.53 -8.48 0.48
N MET A 58 5.23 -9.58 0.75
CA MET A 58 5.14 -10.25 2.04
C MET A 58 5.75 -9.39 3.14
N PHE A 59 5.05 -9.27 4.27
CA PHE A 59 5.55 -8.50 5.40
C PHE A 59 6.91 -9.01 5.90
N ALA A 60 7.16 -10.31 5.80
CA ALA A 60 8.45 -10.91 6.14
C ALA A 60 9.62 -10.27 5.39
N GLN A 61 9.41 -9.80 4.15
CA GLN A 61 10.42 -9.13 3.34
C GLN A 61 10.70 -7.69 3.82
N GLN A 62 9.73 -7.06 4.46
CA GLN A 62 9.82 -5.67 4.96
C GLN A 62 10.18 -5.59 6.45
N ALA A 63 10.10 -6.70 7.18
CA ALA A 63 10.20 -6.71 8.63
C ALA A 63 11.57 -6.19 9.13
N ALA A 64 12.66 -6.59 8.48
CA ALA A 64 14.01 -6.17 8.85
C ALA A 64 14.22 -4.66 8.62
N GLU A 65 13.90 -4.17 7.43
CA GLU A 65 14.01 -2.74 7.10
C GLU A 65 13.18 -1.88 8.05
N ARG A 66 11.93 -2.31 8.34
CA ARG A 66 11.06 -1.59 9.26
C ARG A 66 11.58 -1.59 10.69
N ARG A 67 12.13 -2.72 11.17
CA ARG A 67 12.82 -2.80 12.47
C ARG A 67 13.99 -1.82 12.51
N ASP A 68 14.84 -1.85 11.49
CA ASP A 68 16.05 -1.04 11.43
C ASP A 68 15.71 0.45 11.38
N TRP A 69 14.63 0.81 10.68
CA TRP A 69 14.09 2.17 10.71
C TRP A 69 13.68 2.59 12.12
N TYR A 70 12.92 1.79 12.87
CA TYR A 70 12.57 2.12 14.26
C TYR A 70 13.79 2.23 15.17
N LEU A 71 14.77 1.33 15.02
CA LEU A 71 16.02 1.40 15.76
C LEU A 71 16.80 2.68 15.42
N SER A 72 16.79 3.11 14.16
CA SER A 72 17.40 4.36 13.74
C SER A 72 16.73 5.58 14.38
N LEU A 73 15.40 5.57 14.52
CA LEU A 73 14.68 6.66 15.20
C LEU A 73 15.07 6.72 16.69
N TRP A 74 15.20 5.56 17.33
CA TRP A 74 15.62 5.49 18.73
C TRP A 74 17.06 5.97 18.94
N ALA A 75 17.97 5.55 18.06
CA ALA A 75 19.36 5.98 18.08
C ALA A 75 19.49 7.50 17.90
N ASN A 76 18.65 8.10 17.04
CA ASN A 76 18.67 9.54 16.73
C ASN A 76 17.65 10.36 17.54
N ARG A 77 17.04 9.77 18.59
CA ARG A 77 15.88 10.36 19.28
C ARG A 77 16.11 11.78 19.78
N GLU A 78 17.32 12.11 20.23
CA GLU A 78 17.65 13.43 20.78
C GLU A 78 17.65 14.51 19.70
N ALA A 79 18.29 14.24 18.57
CA ALA A 79 18.28 15.14 17.42
C ALA A 79 16.86 15.31 16.86
N LEU A 80 16.14 14.21 16.67
CA LEU A 80 14.77 14.22 16.19
C LEU A 80 13.81 14.96 17.14
N THR A 81 14.00 14.81 18.45
CA THR A 81 13.21 15.54 19.47
C THR A 81 13.50 17.03 19.41
N ARG A 82 14.77 17.43 19.29
CA ARG A 82 15.13 18.85 19.12
C ARG A 82 14.47 19.44 17.87
N ASP A 83 14.52 18.73 16.74
CA ASP A 83 13.90 19.18 15.48
C ASP A 83 12.36 19.22 15.57
N LEU A 84 11.75 18.28 16.29
CA LEU A 84 10.32 18.30 16.60
C LEU A 84 9.94 19.55 17.39
N LEU A 85 10.67 19.84 18.48
CA LEU A 85 10.38 20.98 19.35
C LEU A 85 10.62 22.33 18.65
N ALA A 86 11.59 22.40 17.74
CA ALA A 86 11.81 23.57 16.90
C ALA A 86 10.63 23.83 15.95
N ARG A 87 10.06 22.77 15.35
CA ARG A 87 8.88 22.85 14.46
C ARG A 87 7.57 23.06 15.22
N ALA A 88 7.51 22.65 16.49
CA ALA A 88 6.32 22.69 17.33
C ALA A 88 6.55 23.47 18.64
N PRO A 89 6.69 24.81 18.57
CA PRO A 89 7.04 25.63 19.75
C PRO A 89 6.00 25.55 20.88
N ALA A 90 4.70 25.41 20.55
CA ALA A 90 3.64 25.23 21.55
C ALA A 90 3.82 23.93 22.36
N LEU A 91 4.24 22.83 21.71
CA LEU A 91 4.57 21.58 22.39
C LEU A 91 5.79 21.75 23.29
N ALA A 92 6.81 22.47 22.81
CA ALA A 92 8.02 22.74 23.58
C ALA A 92 7.76 23.57 24.85
N ALA A 93 6.88 24.57 24.78
CA ALA A 93 6.46 25.32 25.96
C ALA A 93 5.76 24.42 26.99
N ARG A 94 4.91 23.49 26.52
CA ARG A 94 4.11 22.59 27.36
C ARG A 94 4.91 21.49 28.05
N LEU A 95 6.07 21.11 27.51
CA LEU A 95 6.97 20.12 28.10
C LEU A 95 7.97 20.72 29.10
N LYS A 96 8.07 22.05 29.16
CA LYS A 96 8.93 22.79 30.11
C LYS A 96 8.20 23.26 31.37
N ALA A 97 6.86 23.31 31.33
CA ALA A 97 5.99 23.64 32.45
C ALA A 97 5.77 22.42 33.34
#